data_AF-A0A255TGZ2-F1
#
_entry.id   AF-A0A255TGZ2-F1
#
_cell.length_a   1.000
_cell.length_b   1.000
_cell.length_c   1.000
_cell.angle_alpha   90.00
_cell.angle_beta   90.00
_cell.angle_gamma   90.00
#
_symmetry.space_group_name_H-M   'P 1'
#
loop_
_entity.id
_entity.type
_entity.pdbx_description
1 polymer ?
#
loop_
_entity_poly.entity_id
_entity_poly.type
_entity_poly.pdbx_seq_one_letter_code
_entity_poly.pdbx_strand_id
1 'polypeptide(L)'
;MGVIITTTNNISCYSIKEYRGAVCANQVLGANVFADFLASWTDFLGGKSGAYRDVLDELFADVRKQMIDKATDVGANAILGFRLSFNELSGKQKSMLMLSGYGTLALVEPNKFERLEKIQKLKSFLSEGLLTQEEYDEEEKKISSMYENFIFDDTTQSIEDFIDMNVSTEQDDSEQIFDNIWKLSVEGIQEAELPFVLKGNTSKEVLGNLLKEERYNEAGKYYMEKSKADANAAYEFIFNIISQGSQSL
;
A
#
# COMPACT_ATOMS: atom_id res chain seq x y z
N MET A 1 -9.48 3.35 1.43
CA MET A 1 -9.31 2.16 0.57
C MET A 1 -8.32 2.58 -0.49
N GLY A 2 -7.15 1.93 -0.58
CA GLY A 2 -6.10 2.31 -1.53
C GLY A 2 -6.53 2.11 -2.98
N VAL A 3 -5.94 2.85 -3.91
CA VAL A 3 -6.13 2.68 -5.36
C VAL A 3 -5.13 1.65 -5.87
N ILE A 4 -5.60 0.57 -6.48
CA ILE A 4 -4.72 -0.44 -7.08
C ILE A 4 -4.07 0.16 -8.33
N ILE A 5 -2.76 0.09 -8.46
CA ILE A 5 -2.07 0.46 -9.70
C ILE A 5 -1.40 -0.78 -10.27
N THR A 6 -1.69 -1.09 -11.53
CA THR A 6 -1.06 -2.21 -12.22
C THR A 6 -0.66 -1.85 -13.64
N THR A 7 0.45 -2.42 -14.08
CA THR A 7 0.88 -2.38 -15.48
C THR A 7 0.10 -3.37 -16.36
N THR A 8 -0.63 -4.32 -15.77
CA THR A 8 -1.51 -5.25 -16.49
C THR A 8 -2.84 -4.58 -16.83
N ASN A 9 -3.54 -5.11 -17.84
CA ASN A 9 -4.86 -4.60 -18.23
C ASN A 9 -6.01 -5.17 -17.38
N ASN A 10 -5.73 -6.21 -16.58
CA ASN A 10 -6.69 -6.88 -15.71
C ASN A 10 -6.02 -7.24 -14.37
N ILE A 11 -6.83 -7.35 -13.32
CA ILE A 11 -6.41 -7.77 -11.99
C ILE A 11 -7.03 -9.14 -11.74
N SER A 12 -6.19 -10.16 -11.47
CA SER A 12 -6.65 -11.52 -11.19
C SER A 12 -7.61 -11.53 -10.00
N CYS A 13 -8.63 -12.38 -10.04
CA CYS A 13 -9.65 -12.50 -8.99
C CYS A 13 -10.55 -11.27 -8.80
N TYR A 14 -10.39 -10.23 -9.63
CA TYR A 14 -11.25 -9.04 -9.65
C TYR A 14 -11.99 -8.94 -10.99
N SER A 15 -13.18 -8.36 -10.94
CA SER A 15 -13.96 -7.99 -12.13
C SER A 15 -14.05 -6.48 -12.23
N ILE A 16 -13.88 -5.96 -13.44
CA ILE A 16 -14.08 -4.54 -13.75
C ILE A 16 -15.59 -4.29 -13.84
N LYS A 17 -16.10 -3.38 -13.01
CA LYS A 17 -17.49 -2.93 -13.05
C LYS A 17 -17.70 -1.80 -14.01
N GLU A 18 -16.85 -0.79 -13.91
CA GLU A 18 -17.00 0.43 -14.69
C GLU A 18 -15.62 0.98 -15.05
N TYR A 19 -15.46 1.36 -16.31
CA TYR A 19 -14.31 2.16 -16.74
C TYR A 19 -14.62 3.64 -16.50
N ARG A 20 -13.73 4.33 -15.81
CA ARG A 20 -13.83 5.76 -15.45
C ARG A 20 -12.97 6.66 -16.33
N GLY A 21 -12.60 6.17 -17.51
CA GLY A 21 -11.86 6.91 -18.52
C GLY A 21 -10.34 6.77 -18.43
N ALA A 22 -9.65 7.31 -19.42
CA ALA A 22 -8.19 7.37 -19.44
C ALA A 22 -7.69 8.52 -18.54
N VAL A 23 -6.54 8.32 -17.90
CA VAL A 23 -5.90 9.30 -17.04
C VAL A 23 -4.45 9.53 -17.46
N CYS A 24 -3.98 10.75 -17.26
CA CYS A 24 -2.60 11.14 -17.50
C CYS A 24 -2.12 12.06 -16.38
N ALA A 25 -0.86 11.95 -15.97
CA ALA A 25 -0.18 12.87 -15.06
C ALA A 25 1.23 13.14 -15.57
N ASN A 26 1.71 14.38 -15.42
CA ASN A 26 2.99 14.81 -15.96
C ASN A 26 3.81 15.49 -14.88
N GLN A 27 5.12 15.27 -14.91
CA GLN A 27 6.10 15.95 -14.07
C GLN A 27 7.26 16.43 -14.95
N VAL A 28 7.71 17.67 -14.77
CA VAL A 28 8.73 18.29 -15.63
C VAL A 28 9.96 18.68 -14.81
N LEU A 29 11.13 18.21 -15.21
CA LEU A 29 12.42 18.68 -14.71
C LEU A 29 12.90 19.86 -15.54
N GLY A 30 13.18 20.96 -14.85
CA GLY A 30 13.77 22.15 -15.45
C GLY A 30 15.19 21.92 -15.96
N ALA A 31 15.64 22.81 -16.84
CA ALA A 31 16.89 22.64 -17.58
C ALA A 31 18.16 22.59 -16.73
N ASN A 32 18.18 23.27 -15.58
CA ASN A 32 19.33 23.23 -14.68
C ASN A 32 19.45 21.85 -14.02
N VAL A 33 18.32 21.33 -13.49
CA VAL A 33 18.25 20.00 -12.86
C VAL A 33 18.49 18.89 -13.89
N PHE A 34 17.97 19.05 -15.11
CA PHE A 34 18.20 18.10 -16.20
C PHE A 34 19.66 18.06 -16.66
N ALA A 35 20.33 19.21 -16.73
CA ALA A 35 21.75 19.27 -17.06
C ALA A 35 22.61 18.57 -15.99
N ASP A 36 22.32 18.79 -14.71
CA ASP A 36 23.02 18.13 -13.60
C ASP A 36 22.75 16.61 -13.59
N PHE A 37 21.51 16.20 -13.89
CA PHE A 37 21.11 14.81 -14.07
C PHE A 37 21.85 14.13 -15.24
N LEU A 38 21.97 14.80 -16.39
CA LEU A 38 22.71 14.29 -17.54
C LEU A 38 24.22 14.22 -17.27
N ALA A 39 24.78 15.21 -16.59
CA ALA A 39 26.19 15.20 -16.20
C ALA A 39 26.49 14.00 -15.27
N SER A 40 25.61 13.77 -14.28
CA SER A 40 25.66 12.59 -13.42
C SER A 40 25.48 11.26 -14.16
N TRP A 41 24.82 11.25 -15.32
CA TRP A 41 24.63 10.06 -16.16
C TRP A 41 25.89 9.75 -16.99
N THR A 42 26.50 10.76 -17.60
CA THR A 42 27.67 10.58 -18.48
C THR A 42 28.95 10.21 -17.74
N ASP A 43 29.12 10.68 -16.50
CA ASP A 43 30.31 10.36 -15.69
C ASP A 43 30.28 8.93 -15.12
N PHE A 44 29.24 8.15 -15.42
CA PHE A 44 28.83 7.00 -14.63
C PHE A 44 28.76 5.68 -15.41
N LEU A 45 29.84 5.32 -16.08
CA LEU A 45 30.08 3.93 -16.46
C LEU A 45 30.55 3.12 -15.23
N GLY A 46 29.62 2.80 -14.30
CA GLY A 46 29.73 1.54 -13.55
C GLY A 46 29.61 1.48 -12.01
N GLY A 47 28.63 2.12 -11.33
CA GLY A 47 28.35 1.61 -9.96
C GLY A 47 27.37 2.33 -9.04
N LYS A 48 26.06 2.08 -9.15
CA LYS A 48 24.99 2.46 -8.19
C LYS A 48 25.15 3.85 -7.49
N SER A 49 24.88 4.95 -8.19
CA SER A 49 24.90 6.30 -7.62
C SER A 49 23.51 6.65 -7.07
N GLY A 50 23.44 7.10 -5.81
CA GLY A 50 22.17 7.39 -5.10
C GLY A 50 21.43 8.61 -5.67
N ALA A 51 22.12 9.71 -5.93
CA ALA A 51 21.51 10.99 -6.29
C ALA A 51 20.60 10.97 -7.53
N TYR A 52 20.92 10.18 -8.56
CA TYR A 52 20.07 10.03 -9.74
C TYR A 52 18.78 9.25 -9.44
N ARG A 53 18.87 8.25 -8.56
CA ARG A 53 17.71 7.46 -8.15
C ARG A 53 16.75 8.30 -7.35
N ASP A 54 17.25 9.08 -6.41
CA ASP A 54 16.44 9.95 -5.55
C ASP A 54 15.57 10.90 -6.39
N VAL A 55 16.16 11.51 -7.44
CA VAL A 55 15.43 12.35 -8.39
C VAL A 55 14.37 11.56 -9.16
N LEU A 56 14.69 10.37 -9.67
CA LEU A 56 13.70 9.55 -10.38
C LEU A 56 12.55 9.09 -9.47
N ASP A 57 12.88 8.71 -8.24
CA ASP A 57 11.93 8.22 -7.26
C ASP A 57 10.97 9.35 -6.85
N GLU A 58 11.47 10.57 -6.67
CA GLU A 58 10.64 11.77 -6.46
C GLU A 58 9.68 12.01 -7.64
N LEU A 59 10.16 11.95 -8.88
CA LEU A 59 9.30 12.11 -10.06
C LEU A 59 8.23 11.02 -10.15
N PHE A 60 8.59 9.77 -9.86
CA PHE A 60 7.65 8.66 -9.86
C PHE A 60 6.61 8.81 -8.77
N ALA A 61 7.01 9.24 -7.57
CA ALA A 61 6.11 9.50 -6.46
C ALA A 61 5.10 10.61 -6.81
N ASP A 62 5.57 11.72 -7.40
CA ASP A 62 4.72 12.84 -7.82
C ASP A 62 3.71 12.43 -8.89
N VAL A 63 4.15 11.76 -9.95
CA VAL A 63 3.25 11.27 -11.03
C VAL A 63 2.24 10.29 -10.46
N ARG A 64 2.69 9.36 -9.62
CA ARG A 64 1.82 8.36 -8.98
C ARG A 64 0.77 9.03 -8.10
N LYS A 65 1.15 9.99 -7.27
CA LYS A 65 0.24 10.74 -6.39
C LYS A 65 -0.85 11.43 -7.21
N GLN A 66 -0.47 12.17 -8.25
CA GLN A 66 -1.44 12.82 -9.15
C GLN A 66 -2.41 11.82 -9.81
N MET A 67 -1.93 10.63 -10.17
CA MET A 67 -2.77 9.58 -10.76
C MET A 67 -3.78 9.01 -9.73
N ILE A 68 -3.35 8.82 -8.48
CA ILE A 68 -4.19 8.38 -7.37
C ILE A 68 -5.25 9.43 -7.03
N ASP A 69 -4.87 10.71 -6.96
CA ASP A 69 -5.79 11.81 -6.68
C ASP A 69 -6.89 11.86 -7.75
N LYS A 70 -6.50 11.81 -9.04
CA LYS A 70 -7.45 11.77 -10.17
C LYS A 70 -8.35 10.53 -10.16
N ALA A 71 -7.81 9.36 -9.77
CA ALA A 71 -8.61 8.15 -9.62
C ALA A 71 -9.67 8.32 -8.52
N THR A 72 -9.25 8.88 -7.38
CA THR A 72 -10.09 9.11 -6.21
C THR A 72 -11.21 10.11 -6.52
N ASP A 73 -10.89 11.19 -7.22
CA ASP A 73 -11.84 12.25 -7.62
C ASP A 73 -13.02 11.71 -8.44
N VAL A 74 -12.80 10.67 -9.25
CA VAL A 74 -13.84 10.05 -10.09
C VAL A 74 -14.41 8.76 -9.49
N GLY A 75 -14.06 8.44 -8.23
CA GLY A 75 -14.51 7.23 -7.54
C GLY A 75 -13.99 5.94 -8.15
N ALA A 76 -12.84 5.97 -8.83
CA ALA A 76 -12.12 4.77 -9.27
C ALA A 76 -11.28 4.22 -8.11
N ASN A 77 -11.16 2.88 -8.04
CA ASN A 77 -10.31 2.19 -7.07
C ASN A 77 -9.18 1.40 -7.75
N ALA A 78 -9.02 1.52 -9.07
CA ALA A 78 -7.93 0.91 -9.81
C ALA A 78 -7.46 1.78 -10.99
N ILE A 79 -6.18 1.69 -11.31
CA ILE A 79 -5.51 2.21 -12.50
C ILE A 79 -4.90 1.01 -13.24
N LEU A 80 -5.49 0.69 -14.38
CA LEU A 80 -5.10 -0.44 -15.23
C LEU A 80 -4.16 0.04 -16.35
N GLY A 81 -3.27 -0.84 -16.78
CA GLY A 81 -2.37 -0.58 -17.90
C GLY A 81 -1.44 0.61 -17.64
N PHE A 82 -1.03 0.83 -16.38
CA PHE A 82 -0.16 1.93 -16.01
C PHE A 82 1.17 1.87 -16.76
N ARG A 83 1.58 2.99 -17.34
CA ARG A 83 2.84 3.13 -18.08
C ARG A 83 3.45 4.49 -17.79
N LEU A 84 4.77 4.52 -17.87
CA LEU A 84 5.58 5.72 -17.72
C LEU A 84 6.36 5.96 -19.01
N SER A 85 6.48 7.21 -19.43
CA SER A 85 7.26 7.62 -20.60
C SER A 85 8.04 8.89 -20.29
N PHE A 86 9.32 8.88 -20.66
CA PHE A 86 10.17 10.06 -20.59
C PHE A 86 10.22 10.74 -21.95
N ASN A 87 10.07 12.07 -21.97
CA ASN A 87 10.14 12.89 -23.16
C ASN A 87 11.08 14.06 -22.92
N GLU A 88 12.01 14.28 -23.85
CA GLU A 88 12.84 15.47 -23.85
C GLU A 88 12.13 16.61 -24.59
N LEU A 89 12.04 17.77 -23.96
CA LEU A 89 11.53 19.01 -24.52
C LEU A 89 12.71 19.98 -24.72
N SER A 90 13.28 20.01 -25.92
CA SER A 90 14.42 20.88 -26.25
C SER A 90 13.96 22.17 -26.93
N GLY A 91 14.35 23.33 -26.39
CA GLY A 91 14.04 24.63 -26.98
C GLY A 91 15.07 25.70 -26.65
N LYS A 92 15.55 26.44 -27.68
CA LYS A 92 16.46 27.61 -27.57
C LYS A 92 17.53 27.48 -26.46
N GLN A 93 18.34 26.41 -26.52
CA GLN A 93 19.45 26.09 -25.60
C GLN A 93 19.08 25.60 -24.19
N LYS A 94 17.80 25.35 -23.89
CA LYS A 94 17.36 24.69 -22.66
C LYS A 94 16.68 23.37 -23.01
N SER A 95 17.18 22.28 -22.43
CA SER A 95 16.52 20.97 -22.53
C SER A 95 15.82 20.68 -21.21
N MET A 96 14.56 20.25 -21.28
CA MET A 96 13.76 19.84 -20.12
C MET A 96 13.37 18.38 -20.28
N LEU A 97 13.27 17.65 -19.18
CA LEU A 97 12.77 16.27 -19.17
C LEU A 97 11.34 16.27 -18.65
N MET A 98 10.43 15.62 -19.35
CA MET A 98 9.07 15.39 -18.92
C MET A 98 8.88 13.91 -18.67
N LEU A 99 8.42 13.56 -17.49
CA LEU A 99 7.88 12.23 -17.18
C LEU A 99 6.37 12.28 -17.29
N SER A 100 5.79 11.39 -18.10
CA SER A 100 4.35 11.24 -18.27
C SER A 100 3.91 9.84 -17.83
N GLY A 101 2.93 9.78 -16.93
CA GLY A 101 2.23 8.56 -16.53
C GLY A 101 0.85 8.49 -17.17
N TYR A 102 0.48 7.33 -17.73
CA TYR A 102 -0.83 7.11 -18.34
C TYR A 102 -1.41 5.76 -17.96
N GLY A 103 -2.74 5.67 -17.94
CA GLY A 103 -3.48 4.45 -17.59
C GLY A 103 -4.98 4.60 -17.77
N THR A 104 -5.73 3.58 -17.36
CA THR A 104 -7.21 3.58 -17.39
C THR A 104 -7.76 3.47 -15.98
N LEU A 105 -8.59 4.42 -15.59
CA LEU A 105 -9.29 4.40 -14.32
C LEU A 105 -10.43 3.39 -14.37
N ALA A 106 -10.57 2.59 -13.33
CA ALA A 106 -11.61 1.57 -13.24
C ALA A 106 -12.14 1.42 -11.81
N LEU A 107 -13.40 1.03 -11.71
CA LEU A 107 -13.99 0.48 -10.50
C LEU A 107 -13.94 -1.04 -10.61
N VAL A 108 -13.24 -1.70 -9.70
CA VAL A 108 -13.09 -3.16 -9.64
C VAL A 108 -13.65 -3.72 -8.34
N GLU A 109 -14.15 -4.95 -8.37
CA GLU A 109 -14.55 -5.69 -7.18
C GLU A 109 -14.07 -7.14 -7.25
N PRO A 110 -13.93 -7.83 -6.10
CA PRO A 110 -13.62 -9.26 -6.09
C PRO A 110 -14.68 -10.07 -6.86
N ASN A 111 -14.21 -10.96 -7.75
CA ASN A 111 -15.08 -11.82 -8.55
C ASN A 111 -15.62 -12.99 -7.72
N LYS A 112 -16.69 -12.73 -6.96
CA LYS A 112 -17.34 -13.74 -6.10
C LYS A 112 -17.84 -14.95 -6.88
N PHE A 113 -18.27 -14.76 -8.12
CA PHE A 113 -18.82 -15.85 -8.94
C PHE A 113 -17.72 -16.84 -9.34
N GLU A 114 -16.58 -16.36 -9.82
CA GLU A 114 -15.44 -17.22 -10.18
C GLU A 114 -14.90 -18.00 -8.98
N ARG A 115 -14.89 -17.39 -7.78
CA ARG A 115 -14.56 -18.11 -6.53
C ARG A 115 -15.51 -19.28 -6.30
N LEU A 116 -16.81 -19.04 -6.40
CA LEU A 116 -17.83 -20.06 -6.17
C LEU A 116 -17.74 -21.19 -7.20
N GLU A 117 -17.48 -20.87 -8.46
CA GLU A 117 -17.28 -21.87 -9.52
C GLU A 117 -16.06 -22.76 -9.23
N LYS A 118 -14.93 -22.17 -8.81
CA LYS A 118 -13.73 -22.93 -8.42
C LYS A 118 -14.01 -23.86 -7.23
N ILE A 119 -14.70 -23.36 -6.20
CA ILE A 119 -15.07 -24.18 -5.03
C ILE A 119 -16.04 -25.31 -5.44
N GLN A 120 -17.02 -25.02 -6.30
CA GLN A 120 -17.96 -26.04 -6.78
C GLN A 120 -17.26 -27.15 -7.56
N LYS A 121 -16.29 -26.79 -8.42
CA LYS A 121 -15.45 -27.74 -9.14
C LYS A 121 -14.54 -28.54 -8.22
N LEU A 122 -13.99 -27.90 -7.18
CA LEU A 122 -13.21 -28.60 -6.16
C LEU A 122 -14.07 -29.65 -5.43
N LYS A 123 -15.32 -29.31 -5.10
CA LYS A 123 -16.28 -30.24 -4.50
C LYS A 123 -16.63 -31.41 -5.42
N SER A 124 -16.72 -31.20 -6.74
CA SER A 124 -16.97 -32.30 -7.68
C SER A 124 -15.82 -33.30 -7.69
N PHE A 125 -14.57 -32.82 -7.67
CA PHE A 125 -13.39 -33.70 -7.57
C PHE A 125 -13.35 -34.53 -6.29
N LEU A 126 -13.72 -33.93 -5.15
CA LEU A 126 -13.89 -34.68 -3.90
C LEU A 126 -14.98 -35.77 -4.04
N SER A 127 -16.13 -35.44 -4.63
CA SER A 127 -17.24 -36.39 -4.81
C SER A 127 -16.93 -37.54 -5.79
N GLU A 128 -16.06 -37.28 -6.77
CA GLU A 128 -15.56 -38.28 -7.74
C GLU A 128 -14.43 -39.13 -7.16
N GLY A 129 -13.97 -38.86 -5.92
CA GLY A 129 -12.87 -39.56 -5.28
C GLY A 129 -11.49 -39.21 -5.88
N LEU A 130 -11.39 -38.10 -6.61
CA LEU A 130 -10.14 -37.60 -7.20
C LEU A 130 -9.30 -36.79 -6.19
N LEU A 131 -9.88 -36.41 -5.06
CA LEU A 131 -9.24 -35.72 -3.96
C LEU A 131 -9.61 -36.36 -2.63
N THR A 132 -8.70 -36.33 -1.67
CA THR A 132 -8.98 -36.60 -0.26
C THR A 132 -9.60 -35.37 0.42
N GLN A 133 -10.21 -35.55 1.60
CA GLN A 133 -10.77 -34.44 2.37
C GLN A 133 -9.69 -33.44 2.81
N GLU A 134 -8.50 -33.94 3.17
CA GLU A 134 -7.37 -33.09 3.59
C GLU A 134 -6.86 -32.22 2.42
N GLU A 135 -6.69 -32.80 1.23
CA GLU A 135 -6.33 -32.05 0.02
C GLU A 135 -7.40 -31.02 -0.38
N TYR A 136 -8.69 -31.38 -0.23
CA TYR A 136 -9.79 -30.45 -0.46
C TYR A 136 -9.71 -29.24 0.48
N ASP A 137 -9.52 -29.47 1.78
CA ASP A 137 -9.48 -28.41 2.79
C ASP A 137 -8.29 -27.46 2.55
N GLU A 138 -7.14 -27.99 2.15
CA GLU A 138 -5.97 -27.18 1.76
C GLU A 138 -6.23 -26.31 0.52
N GLU A 139 -6.78 -26.91 -0.55
CA GLU A 139 -7.07 -26.20 -1.79
C GLU A 139 -8.18 -25.16 -1.62
N GLU A 140 -9.21 -25.46 -0.82
CA GLU A 140 -10.27 -24.51 -0.48
C GLU A 140 -9.70 -23.30 0.28
N LYS A 141 -8.74 -23.52 1.18
CA LYS A 141 -8.03 -22.45 1.90
C LYS A 141 -7.16 -21.61 0.95
N LYS A 142 -6.45 -22.23 0.00
CA LYS A 142 -5.67 -21.52 -1.04
C LYS A 142 -6.57 -20.68 -1.94
N ILE A 143 -7.68 -21.24 -2.41
CA ILE A 143 -8.65 -20.51 -3.22
C ILE A 143 -9.20 -19.35 -2.40
N SER A 144 -9.65 -19.58 -1.17
CA SER A 144 -10.22 -18.53 -0.34
C SER A 144 -9.23 -17.40 -0.09
N SER A 145 -7.96 -17.71 0.21
CA SER A 145 -6.92 -16.69 0.40
C SER A 145 -6.63 -15.87 -0.88
N MET A 146 -6.70 -16.46 -2.08
CA MET A 146 -6.54 -15.73 -3.34
C MET A 146 -7.61 -14.64 -3.57
N TYR A 147 -8.81 -14.81 -3.03
CA TYR A 147 -9.89 -13.82 -3.09
C TYR A 147 -9.96 -12.94 -1.84
N GLU A 148 -9.23 -13.29 -0.78
CA GLU A 148 -9.06 -12.48 0.43
C GLU A 148 -7.85 -11.54 0.33
N ASN A 149 -6.93 -11.76 -0.61
CA ASN A 149 -5.63 -11.10 -0.54
C ASN A 149 -5.62 -9.63 -0.97
N PHE A 150 -5.24 -8.81 0.02
CA PHE A 150 -4.04 -7.98 -0.01
C PHE A 150 -3.69 -7.47 -1.40
N ILE A 151 -4.32 -6.36 -1.77
CA ILE A 151 -3.55 -5.35 -2.48
C ILE A 151 -2.33 -5.13 -1.58
N PHE A 152 -1.14 -5.46 -2.07
CA PHE A 152 0.08 -4.88 -1.53
C PHE A 152 -0.11 -3.39 -1.75
N ASP A 153 -0.74 -2.77 -0.77
CA ASP A 153 -0.88 -1.35 -0.71
C ASP A 153 0.57 -0.93 -0.61
N ASP A 154 1.09 -0.31 -1.67
CA ASP A 154 2.35 0.44 -1.59
C ASP A 154 2.29 1.51 -0.48
N THR A 155 1.17 1.58 0.27
CA THR A 155 1.23 2.09 1.61
C THR A 155 2.29 1.48 2.50
N THR A 156 2.81 0.26 2.32
CA THR A 156 3.94 -0.21 3.13
C THR A 156 5.14 0.72 2.96
N GLN A 157 5.44 1.15 1.74
CA GLN A 157 6.48 2.15 1.48
C GLN A 157 6.07 3.54 2.00
N SER A 158 4.79 3.93 1.89
CA SER A 158 4.27 5.16 2.53
C SER A 158 4.12 5.09 4.06
N ILE A 159 4.26 3.91 4.66
CA ILE A 159 4.15 3.63 6.10
C ILE A 159 5.57 3.62 6.62
N GLU A 160 6.51 2.99 5.93
CA GLU A 160 7.96 3.12 6.14
C GLU A 160 8.39 4.59 6.03
N ASP A 161 8.02 5.31 4.96
CA ASP A 161 8.31 6.76 4.82
C ASP A 161 7.61 7.61 5.89
N PHE A 162 6.42 7.20 6.35
CA PHE A 162 5.70 7.90 7.42
C PHE A 162 6.27 7.59 8.80
N ILE A 163 6.82 6.40 9.01
CA ILE A 163 7.53 5.97 10.21
C ILE A 163 8.88 6.70 10.27
N ASP A 164 9.65 6.75 9.17
CA ASP A 164 10.92 7.48 9.09
C ASP A 164 10.76 9.00 9.24
N MET A 165 9.69 9.60 8.68
CA MET A 165 9.41 11.03 8.85
C MET A 165 8.82 11.42 10.22
N ASN A 166 8.23 10.48 10.98
CA ASN A 166 7.52 10.80 12.24
C ASN A 166 8.07 10.09 13.49
N VAL A 167 9.00 9.15 13.34
CA VAL A 167 9.73 8.47 14.42
C VAL A 167 11.19 8.90 14.37
N SER A 168 11.42 10.20 14.18
CA SER A 168 12.67 10.85 14.51
C SER A 168 12.41 11.84 15.64
N THR A 169 12.42 11.33 16.87
CA THR A 169 12.64 12.17 18.04
C THR A 169 13.59 11.46 19.00
N GLU A 170 14.80 12.02 19.04
CA GLU A 170 15.78 12.12 20.12
C GLU A 170 16.07 10.90 21.03
N GLN A 171 17.37 10.69 21.21
CA GLN A 171 18.02 9.72 22.10
C GLN A 171 17.46 9.77 23.53
N ASP A 172 16.77 8.70 23.99
CA ASP A 172 17.01 8.02 25.30
C ASP A 172 16.03 6.87 25.67
N ASP A 173 15.03 6.51 24.85
CA ASP A 173 13.88 5.71 25.34
C ASP A 173 13.79 4.25 24.86
N SER A 174 14.90 3.56 24.60
CA SER A 174 14.85 2.13 24.24
C SER A 174 14.33 1.24 25.38
N GLU A 175 14.59 1.56 26.65
CA GLU A 175 14.02 0.81 27.80
C GLU A 175 12.52 1.09 28.01
N GLN A 176 12.02 2.30 27.70
CA GLN A 176 10.60 2.65 27.89
C GLN A 176 9.67 2.02 26.85
N ILE A 177 10.14 1.88 25.60
CA ILE A 177 9.37 1.20 24.53
C ILE A 177 9.17 -0.29 24.88
N PHE A 178 10.20 -0.95 25.43
CA PHE A 178 10.10 -2.35 25.87
C PHE A 178 9.19 -2.55 27.09
N ASP A 179 9.17 -1.62 28.05
CA ASP A 179 8.27 -1.68 29.20
C ASP A 179 6.80 -1.42 28.82
N ASN A 180 6.56 -0.68 27.74
CA ASN A 180 5.22 -0.32 27.27
C ASN A 180 4.56 -1.37 26.36
N ILE A 181 5.33 -2.25 25.71
CA ILE A 181 4.80 -3.37 24.90
C ILE A 181 3.92 -4.31 25.73
N TRP A 182 4.24 -4.50 27.02
CA TRP A 182 3.46 -5.33 27.94
C TRP A 182 2.06 -4.78 28.24
N LYS A 183 1.75 -3.54 27.84
CA LYS A 183 0.41 -2.96 27.99
C LYS A 183 -0.55 -3.42 26.89
N LEU A 184 -0.05 -3.92 25.76
CA LEU A 184 -0.88 -4.47 24.69
C LEU A 184 -1.31 -5.90 25.06
N SER A 185 -2.62 -6.18 25.06
CA SER A 185 -3.13 -7.54 25.26
C SER A 185 -4.44 -7.74 24.51
N VAL A 186 -4.74 -8.99 24.18
CA VAL A 186 -6.02 -9.37 23.52
C VAL A 186 -7.22 -8.95 24.39
N GLU A 187 -7.12 -9.16 25.70
CA GLU A 187 -8.14 -8.74 26.68
C GLU A 187 -8.24 -7.21 26.75
N GLY A 188 -7.11 -6.51 26.79
CA GLY A 188 -7.06 -5.04 26.79
C GLY A 188 -7.68 -4.43 25.53
N ILE A 189 -7.51 -5.06 24.36
CA ILE A 189 -8.15 -4.64 23.11
C ILE A 189 -9.67 -4.84 23.17
N GLN A 190 -10.15 -5.91 23.79
CA GLN A 190 -11.59 -6.16 23.89
C GLN A 190 -12.26 -5.15 24.83
N GLU A 191 -11.60 -4.82 25.93
CA GLU A 191 -12.10 -3.92 26.98
C GLU A 191 -11.83 -2.43 26.70
N ALA A 192 -10.94 -2.10 25.76
CA ALA A 192 -10.61 -0.72 25.43
C ALA A 192 -11.82 0.07 24.93
N GLU A 193 -11.98 1.28 25.47
CA GLU A 193 -12.95 2.27 25.02
C GLU A 193 -12.26 3.32 24.14
N LEU A 194 -12.84 3.57 22.96
CA LEU A 194 -12.30 4.58 22.06
C LEU A 194 -12.57 5.98 22.61
N PRO A 195 -11.61 6.91 22.46
CA PRO A 195 -11.78 8.28 22.88
C PRO A 195 -12.87 8.94 22.05
N PHE A 196 -13.65 9.81 22.69
CA PHE A 196 -14.78 10.49 22.06
C PHE A 196 -14.39 11.31 20.82
N VAL A 197 -13.17 11.84 20.81
CA VAL A 197 -12.58 12.55 19.66
C VAL A 197 -11.35 11.79 19.20
N LEU A 198 -11.44 11.19 18.02
CA LEU A 198 -10.31 10.59 17.32
C LEU A 198 -9.63 11.67 16.48
N LYS A 199 -8.35 11.95 16.77
CA LYS A 199 -7.56 12.92 15.99
C LYS A 199 -7.16 12.29 14.67
N GLY A 200 -7.59 12.87 13.54
CA GLY A 200 -7.22 12.42 12.20
C GLY A 200 -8.41 12.40 11.24
N ASN A 201 -8.14 12.68 9.97
CA ASN A 201 -9.13 12.69 8.89
C ASN A 201 -9.21 11.33 8.17
N THR A 202 -8.21 10.47 8.35
CA THR A 202 -8.15 9.12 7.78
C THR A 202 -7.97 8.06 8.85
N SER A 203 -8.37 6.81 8.57
CA SER A 203 -8.17 5.70 9.52
C SER A 203 -6.68 5.45 9.82
N LYS A 204 -5.79 5.78 8.88
CA LYS A 204 -4.34 5.72 9.04
C LYS A 204 -3.84 6.79 10.01
N GLU A 205 -4.29 8.03 9.88
CA GLU A 205 -3.95 9.13 10.80
C GLU A 205 -4.45 8.87 12.22
N VAL A 206 -5.67 8.35 12.36
CA VAL A 206 -6.24 8.00 13.67
C VAL A 206 -5.42 6.91 14.36
N LEU A 207 -5.08 5.83 13.64
CA LEU A 207 -4.22 4.78 14.16
C LEU A 207 -2.82 5.30 14.53
N GLY A 208 -2.20 6.09 13.66
CA GLY A 208 -0.89 6.67 13.91
C GLY A 208 -0.87 7.58 15.15
N ASN A 209 -1.92 8.37 15.37
CA ASN A 209 -2.03 9.23 16.55
C ASN A 209 -2.25 8.42 17.84
N LEU A 210 -3.06 7.35 17.81
CA LEU A 210 -3.25 6.46 18.96
C LEU A 210 -1.94 5.75 19.34
N LEU A 211 -1.16 5.32 18.35
CA LEU A 211 0.14 4.70 18.58
C LEU A 211 1.17 5.69 19.14
N LYS A 212 1.21 6.93 18.62
CA LYS A 212 2.07 8.01 19.16
C LYS A 212 1.73 8.41 20.59
N GLU A 213 0.46 8.30 20.97
CA GLU A 213 -0.02 8.56 22.34
C GLU A 213 0.14 7.33 23.26
N GLU A 214 0.80 6.26 22.80
CA GLU A 214 0.99 4.98 23.52
C GLU A 214 -0.31 4.23 23.88
N ARG A 215 -1.39 4.49 23.13
CA ARG A 215 -2.73 3.92 23.37
C ARG A 215 -2.94 2.63 22.57
N TYR A 216 -2.08 1.64 22.79
CA TYR A 216 -1.98 0.45 21.93
C TYR A 216 -3.24 -0.42 21.90
N ASN A 217 -3.88 -0.64 23.06
CA ASN A 217 -5.14 -1.40 23.12
C ASN A 217 -6.28 -0.69 22.38
N GLU A 218 -6.32 0.64 22.44
CA GLU A 218 -7.32 1.43 21.73
C GLU A 218 -7.05 1.50 20.23
N ALA A 219 -5.77 1.50 19.82
CA ALA A 219 -5.41 1.33 18.42
C ALA A 219 -5.87 -0.04 17.90
N GLY A 220 -5.69 -1.10 18.70
CA GLY A 220 -6.21 -2.44 18.42
C GLY A 220 -7.74 -2.47 18.36
N LYS A 221 -8.43 -1.81 19.29
CA LYS A 221 -9.89 -1.68 19.31
C LYS A 221 -10.40 -0.96 18.07
N TYR A 222 -9.77 0.16 17.72
CA TYR A 222 -10.11 0.95 16.54
C TYR A 222 -9.94 0.14 15.25
N TYR A 223 -8.83 -0.60 15.17
CA TYR A 223 -8.59 -1.53 14.06
C TYR A 223 -9.69 -2.60 14.01
N MET A 224 -9.98 -3.28 15.12
CA MET A 224 -10.99 -4.32 15.25
C MET A 224 -12.38 -3.84 14.78
N GLU A 225 -12.80 -2.65 15.21
CA GLU A 225 -14.10 -2.08 14.83
C GLU A 225 -14.18 -1.67 13.35
N LYS A 226 -13.08 -1.20 12.77
CA LYS A 226 -13.05 -0.76 11.36
C LYS A 226 -12.87 -1.91 10.38
N SER A 227 -12.03 -2.88 10.72
CA SER A 227 -11.73 -4.04 9.86
C SER A 227 -12.67 -5.22 10.09
N LYS A 228 -13.43 -5.22 11.19
CA LYS A 228 -14.20 -6.38 11.69
C LYS A 228 -13.32 -7.61 11.97
N ALA A 229 -12.02 -7.40 12.20
CA ALA A 229 -11.11 -8.45 12.65
C ALA A 229 -11.48 -8.91 14.07
N ASP A 230 -10.98 -10.08 14.46
CA ASP A 230 -11.04 -10.49 15.86
C ASP A 230 -9.90 -9.84 16.69
N ALA A 231 -9.99 -9.96 18.02
CA ALA A 231 -9.04 -9.33 18.93
C ALA A 231 -7.62 -9.88 18.81
N ASN A 232 -7.46 -11.13 18.36
CA ASN A 232 -6.14 -11.75 18.16
C ASN A 232 -5.48 -11.17 16.90
N ALA A 233 -6.23 -11.03 15.81
CA ALA A 233 -5.76 -10.39 14.60
C ALA A 233 -5.44 -8.90 14.81
N ALA A 234 -6.21 -8.21 15.65
CA ALA A 234 -5.92 -6.84 16.05
C ALA A 234 -4.63 -6.75 16.91
N TYR A 235 -4.43 -7.69 17.84
CA TYR A 235 -3.21 -7.78 18.64
C TYR A 235 -1.98 -7.97 17.76
N GLU A 236 -1.99 -8.96 16.87
CA GLU A 236 -0.88 -9.26 15.96
C GLU A 236 -0.55 -8.07 15.05
N PHE A 237 -1.57 -7.37 14.55
CA PHE A 237 -1.38 -6.19 13.72
C PHE A 237 -0.64 -5.07 14.47
N ILE A 238 -1.11 -4.73 15.68
CA ILE A 238 -0.50 -3.67 16.49
C ILE A 238 0.89 -4.08 17.00
N PHE A 239 1.05 -5.34 17.42
CA PHE A 239 2.32 -5.89 17.89
C PHE A 239 3.39 -5.84 16.80
N ASN A 240 3.05 -6.19 15.55
CA ASN A 240 3.99 -6.13 14.44
C ASN A 240 4.41 -4.70 14.10
N ILE A 241 3.49 -3.72 14.18
CA ILE A 241 3.82 -2.30 13.95
C ILE A 241 4.82 -1.79 15.00
N ILE A 242 4.58 -2.10 16.28
CA ILE A 242 5.46 -1.67 17.37
C ILE A 242 6.82 -2.39 17.29
N SER A 243 6.82 -3.71 17.04
CA SER A 243 8.03 -4.53 16.97
C SER A 243 8.94 -4.14 15.79
N GLN A 244 8.36 -3.73 14.66
CA GLN A 244 9.15 -3.27 13.51
C GLN A 244 9.78 -1.89 13.76
N GLY A 245 9.10 -0.99 14.48
CA GLY A 245 9.67 0.30 14.88
C GLY A 245 10.82 0.20 15.90
N SER A 246 10.93 -0.92 16.61
CA SER A 246 12.05 -1.17 17.55
C SER A 246 13.29 -1.76 16.88
N GLN A 247 13.19 -2.32 15.66
CA GLN A 247 14.34 -2.89 14.94
C GLN A 247 15.07 -1.87 14.04
N SER A 248 14.55 -0.66 13.93
CA SER A 248 15.15 0.48 13.20
C SER A 248 16.00 1.40 14.10
N LEU A 249 16.32 0.99 15.33
CA LEU A 249 17.22 1.66 16.27
C LEU A 249 18.57 0.95 16.40
#